data_AF-A0A8I0K2A9-F1
#
_entry.id   AF-A0A8I0K2A9-F1
#
_cell.length_a   1.000
_cell.length_b   1.000
_cell.length_c   1.000
_cell.angle_alpha   90.00
_cell.angle_beta   90.00
_cell.angle_gamma   90.00
#
_symmetry.space_group_name_H-M   'P 1'
#
loop_
_entity.id
_entity.type
_entity.pdbx_description
1 polymer ?
#
loop_
_entity_poly.entity_id
_entity_poly.type
_entity_poly.pdbx_seq_one_letter_code
_entity_poly.pdbx_strand_id
1 'polypeptide(L)'
;MTSRPDLRHRAARAFGWLALIGVALGIGFGLFSAGALTATGVTSADLPPLAAPTSEPETTATPEPEPTPEEPQEDDTPKPRLNRVPGDRVAPGERFAIVGVLPSVDAGTVLQIQVKDGDGPWDDFPVTVTARDGGSFETKIYTSRTGERKFRVIDKASGDNTPDIPVTIG
;
A
#
# COMPACT_ATOMS: atom_id res chain seq x y z
N MET A 1 -39.89 2.47 43.09
CA MET A 1 -39.63 3.92 42.95
C MET A 1 -38.15 4.13 43.19
N THR A 2 -37.29 4.76 42.37
CA THR A 2 -37.37 5.40 41.04
C THR A 2 -35.91 5.63 40.58
N SER A 3 -35.47 5.58 39.32
CA SER A 3 -36.06 5.18 38.03
C SER A 3 -34.93 4.90 37.01
N ARG A 4 -35.22 4.26 35.88
CA ARG A 4 -34.26 4.12 34.76
C ARG A 4 -34.29 5.36 33.84
N PRO A 5 -33.14 5.90 33.40
CA PRO A 5 -33.09 6.78 32.24
C PRO A 5 -32.70 5.99 30.97
N ASP A 6 -33.70 5.50 30.24
CA ASP A 6 -33.52 5.21 28.81
C ASP A 6 -33.37 6.55 28.07
N LEU A 7 -32.19 6.83 27.52
CA LEU A 7 -32.00 7.96 26.58
C LEU A 7 -31.32 7.53 25.29
N ARG A 8 -31.98 6.59 24.59
CA ARG A 8 -31.82 6.39 23.16
C ARG A 8 -32.08 7.73 22.45
N HIS A 9 -31.07 8.56 22.15
CA HIS A 9 -31.10 9.68 21.17
C HIS A 9 -29.74 10.41 21.06
N ARG A 10 -28.64 9.71 20.76
CA ARG A 10 -27.35 10.33 20.35
C ARG A 10 -26.79 9.85 19.00
N ALA A 11 -27.57 9.07 18.25
CA ALA A 11 -27.15 8.43 16.99
C ALA A 11 -27.55 9.19 15.70
N ALA A 12 -28.02 10.44 15.79
CA ALA A 12 -28.80 11.06 14.70
C ALA A 12 -28.23 12.35 14.08
N ARG A 13 -27.01 12.80 14.42
CA ARG A 13 -26.45 14.08 13.92
C ARG A 13 -24.93 14.06 13.68
N ALA A 14 -24.49 13.28 12.68
CA ALA A 14 -23.13 13.39 12.10
C ALA A 14 -23.04 13.03 10.60
N PHE A 15 -24.06 12.40 10.01
CA PHE A 15 -24.10 11.99 8.58
C PHE A 15 -24.39 13.14 7.59
N GLY A 16 -23.96 14.37 7.90
CA GLY A 16 -24.43 15.59 7.21
C GLY A 16 -23.45 16.28 6.28
N TRP A 17 -22.21 15.79 6.12
CA TRP A 17 -21.12 16.65 5.58
C TRP A 17 -20.06 15.99 4.70
N LEU A 18 -20.44 15.00 3.86
CA LEU A 18 -19.55 14.52 2.78
C LEU A 18 -20.28 14.18 1.45
N ALA A 19 -21.40 14.87 1.17
CA ALA A 19 -22.24 14.63 -0.01
C ALA A 19 -22.22 15.81 -1.04
N LEU A 20 -21.18 16.64 -1.04
CA LEU A 20 -21.10 17.87 -1.86
C LEU A 20 -19.82 18.02 -2.72
N ILE A 21 -19.03 16.97 -2.91
CA ILE A 21 -17.82 16.99 -3.77
C ILE A 21 -17.87 15.87 -4.83
N GLY A 22 -19.06 15.60 -5.39
CA GLY A 22 -19.29 14.44 -6.26
C GLY A 22 -19.73 14.70 -7.71
N VAL A 23 -19.95 15.96 -8.13
CA VAL A 23 -20.77 16.26 -9.34
C VAL A 23 -20.11 17.23 -10.34
N ALA A 24 -18.88 17.72 -10.10
CA ALA A 24 -18.31 18.84 -10.87
C ALA A 24 -17.28 18.50 -11.97
N LEU A 25 -16.81 17.25 -12.11
CA LEU A 25 -15.71 16.89 -13.02
C LEU A 25 -15.99 15.68 -13.92
N GLY A 26 -17.26 15.49 -14.30
CA GLY A 26 -17.69 14.45 -15.23
C GLY A 26 -18.38 15.03 -16.46
N ILE A 27 -17.62 15.60 -17.41
CA ILE A 27 -17.93 15.74 -18.86
C ILE A 27 -16.60 16.09 -19.55
N GLY A 28 -16.09 15.19 -20.39
CA GLY A 28 -14.77 15.30 -21.01
C GLY A 28 -14.52 14.31 -22.15
N PHE A 29 -15.59 13.91 -22.86
CA PHE A 29 -15.48 13.32 -24.20
C PHE A 29 -14.76 14.33 -25.13
N GLY A 30 -13.91 13.96 -26.08
CA GLY A 30 -13.39 12.64 -26.47
C GLY A 30 -12.70 12.73 -27.85
N LEU A 31 -12.24 11.59 -28.39
CA LEU A 31 -11.88 11.36 -29.80
C LEU A 31 -10.80 12.27 -30.47
N PHE A 32 -9.64 11.69 -30.79
CA PHE A 32 -8.91 12.05 -32.02
C PHE A 32 -8.36 10.81 -32.72
N SER A 33 -8.34 10.86 -34.05
CA SER A 33 -8.36 9.66 -34.93
C SER A 33 -6.98 9.20 -35.40
N ALA A 34 -6.90 7.93 -35.82
CA ALA A 34 -5.73 7.35 -36.45
C ALA A 34 -5.62 7.71 -37.96
N GLY A 35 -4.39 7.96 -38.41
CA GLY A 35 -3.90 7.84 -39.79
C GLY A 35 -2.40 7.50 -39.70
N ALA A 36 -1.91 6.37 -40.21
CA ALA A 36 -1.74 6.01 -41.61
C ALA A 36 -0.76 6.94 -42.37
N LEU A 37 0.21 6.48 -43.17
CA LEU A 37 0.78 5.15 -43.46
C LEU A 37 2.15 5.38 -44.16
N THR A 38 3.06 4.39 -44.11
CA THR A 38 4.10 4.05 -45.12
C THR A 38 4.80 5.13 -45.99
N ALA A 39 6.15 5.17 -45.91
CA ALA A 39 7.09 5.32 -47.05
C ALA A 39 8.54 5.14 -46.51
N THR A 40 9.27 4.06 -46.83
CA THR A 40 10.27 4.04 -47.94
C THR A 40 11.06 5.35 -48.03
N GLY A 41 12.30 5.44 -47.56
CA GLY A 41 13.46 4.62 -47.97
C GLY A 41 14.41 5.48 -48.83
N VAL A 42 15.70 5.14 -48.89
CA VAL A 42 16.83 5.93 -49.48
C VAL A 42 17.28 7.14 -48.63
N THR A 43 18.56 7.54 -48.60
CA THR A 43 19.76 7.01 -49.28
C THR A 43 21.00 7.09 -48.39
N SER A 44 22.03 6.31 -48.70
CA SER A 44 23.32 6.30 -48.02
C SER A 44 23.99 7.68 -48.03
N ALA A 45 24.43 8.15 -46.86
CA ALA A 45 25.49 9.14 -46.73
C ALA A 45 26.80 8.39 -46.45
N ASP A 46 27.71 8.42 -47.41
CA ASP A 46 29.07 7.90 -47.28
C ASP A 46 29.82 8.76 -46.25
N LEU A 47 30.22 8.16 -45.12
CA LEU A 47 30.97 8.83 -44.06
C LEU A 47 32.28 8.08 -43.80
N PRO A 48 33.43 8.77 -43.78
CA PRO A 48 34.72 8.11 -43.62
C PRO A 48 34.86 7.50 -42.21
N PRO A 49 35.47 6.31 -42.08
CA PRO A 49 35.63 5.65 -40.77
C PRO A 49 36.66 6.39 -39.92
N LEU A 50 36.19 7.13 -38.91
CA LEU A 50 37.04 7.60 -37.82
C LEU A 50 37.34 6.42 -36.89
N ALA A 51 38.63 6.07 -36.77
CA ALA A 51 39.07 4.99 -35.89
C ALA A 51 38.77 5.32 -34.42
N ALA A 52 38.09 4.40 -33.73
CA ALA A 52 37.81 4.52 -32.30
C ALA A 52 39.08 4.28 -31.46
N PRO A 53 39.15 4.90 -30.28
CA PRO A 53 39.65 4.22 -29.10
C PRO A 53 38.49 3.80 -28.20
N THR A 54 38.55 2.54 -27.77
CA THR A 54 37.76 1.88 -26.74
C THR A 54 37.27 2.80 -25.61
N SER A 55 35.97 2.73 -25.35
CA SER A 55 35.45 2.76 -23.98
C SER A 55 34.54 1.55 -23.84
N GLU A 56 34.80 0.72 -22.82
CA GLU A 56 33.96 -0.44 -22.51
C GLU A 56 32.50 -0.01 -22.32
N PRO A 57 31.52 -0.87 -22.70
CA PRO A 57 30.18 -0.71 -22.17
C PRO A 57 30.25 -0.99 -20.67
N GLU A 58 30.15 0.05 -19.84
CA GLU A 58 29.84 -0.13 -18.43
C GLU A 58 28.51 -0.90 -18.36
N THR A 59 28.61 -2.15 -17.90
CA THR A 59 27.48 -3.07 -17.78
C THR A 59 26.32 -2.38 -17.10
N THR A 60 25.21 -2.25 -17.84
CA THR A 60 23.92 -1.95 -17.23
C THR A 60 23.64 -3.03 -16.20
N ALA A 61 23.78 -2.69 -14.92
CA ALA A 61 23.43 -3.58 -13.84
C ALA A 61 21.91 -3.79 -13.87
N THR A 62 21.49 -4.89 -14.49
CA THR A 62 20.15 -5.45 -14.34
C THR A 62 19.83 -5.48 -12.85
N PRO A 63 18.72 -4.88 -12.38
CA PRO A 63 18.29 -5.08 -11.01
C PRO A 63 18.00 -6.57 -10.81
N GLU A 64 18.77 -7.18 -9.91
CA GLU A 64 18.62 -8.56 -9.49
C GLU A 64 17.19 -8.78 -8.95
N PRO A 65 16.51 -9.90 -9.26
CA PRO A 65 15.22 -10.18 -8.67
C PRO A 65 15.38 -10.29 -7.15
N GLU A 66 14.75 -9.35 -6.44
CA GLU A 66 14.68 -9.30 -4.98
C GLU A 66 14.24 -10.68 -4.44
N PRO A 67 14.90 -11.23 -3.40
CA PRO A 67 14.60 -12.58 -2.94
C PRO A 67 13.16 -12.68 -2.44
N THR A 68 12.36 -13.52 -3.10
CA THR A 68 11.04 -13.95 -2.62
C THR A 68 11.20 -14.45 -1.17
N PRO A 69 10.56 -13.81 -0.17
CA PRO A 69 10.61 -14.29 1.20
C PRO A 69 9.93 -15.67 1.28
N GLU A 70 10.63 -16.66 1.84
CA GLU A 70 10.08 -18.00 2.06
C GLU A 70 8.84 -17.93 2.97
N GLU A 71 7.76 -18.59 2.57
CA GLU A 71 6.54 -18.72 3.38
C GLU A 71 6.81 -19.63 4.59
N PRO A 72 6.56 -19.17 5.83
CA PRO A 72 6.60 -20.06 7.00
C PRO A 72 5.47 -21.09 6.93
N GLN A 73 5.84 -22.38 6.92
CA GLN A 73 4.89 -23.50 6.85
C GLN A 73 3.93 -23.58 8.05
N GLU A 74 2.86 -24.35 7.86
CA GLU A 74 1.58 -24.27 8.56
C GLU A 74 1.62 -24.64 10.07
N ASP A 75 0.92 -23.84 10.88
CA ASP A 75 0.19 -24.34 12.04
C ASP A 75 -1.22 -24.72 11.56
N ASP A 76 -1.76 -25.88 11.95
CA ASP A 76 -3.14 -26.36 11.63
C ASP A 76 -4.29 -25.52 12.25
N THR A 77 -4.04 -24.25 12.57
CA THR A 77 -5.07 -23.24 12.79
C THR A 77 -4.49 -21.91 12.33
N PRO A 78 -5.10 -21.24 11.32
CA PRO A 78 -4.59 -19.98 10.84
C PRO A 78 -4.75 -18.92 11.95
N LYS A 79 -3.62 -18.37 12.40
CA LYS A 79 -3.54 -17.32 13.42
C LYS A 79 -3.29 -15.96 12.76
N PRO A 80 -3.70 -14.82 13.34
CA PRO A 80 -3.30 -13.51 12.86
C PRO A 80 -1.77 -13.35 12.88
N ARG A 81 -1.17 -12.95 11.76
CA ARG A 81 0.28 -12.69 11.65
C ARG A 81 0.52 -11.40 10.85
N LEU A 82 1.63 -10.73 11.14
CA LEU A 82 2.10 -9.58 10.40
C LEU A 82 3.60 -9.76 10.13
N ASN A 83 4.01 -9.65 8.87
CA ASN A 83 5.38 -9.84 8.47
C ASN A 83 6.20 -8.59 8.82
N ARG A 84 7.41 -8.83 9.34
CA ARG A 84 8.36 -7.79 9.69
C ARG A 84 8.91 -7.12 8.42
N VAL A 85 9.14 -5.80 8.50
CA VAL A 85 9.80 -5.03 7.43
C VAL A 85 11.29 -5.42 7.38
N PRO A 86 11.91 -5.64 6.21
CA PRO A 86 13.33 -5.96 6.10
C PRO A 86 14.20 -5.00 6.92
N GLY A 87 15.03 -5.55 7.81
CA GLY A 87 15.97 -4.80 8.65
C GLY A 87 15.38 -3.95 9.79
N ASP A 88 14.07 -3.97 10.04
CA ASP A 88 13.36 -3.14 11.04
C ASP A 88 13.55 -1.61 10.90
N ARG A 89 14.20 -1.15 9.82
CA ARG A 89 14.48 0.26 9.54
C ARG A 89 14.25 0.57 8.06
N VAL A 90 13.63 1.73 7.81
CA VAL A 90 13.40 2.27 6.47
C VAL A 90 13.84 3.73 6.42
N ALA A 91 14.24 4.22 5.24
CA ALA A 91 14.57 5.62 5.05
C ALA A 91 13.31 6.52 5.12
N PRO A 92 13.44 7.81 5.47
CA PRO A 92 12.30 8.73 5.50
C PRO A 92 11.72 8.93 4.09
N GLY A 93 10.46 8.56 3.89
CA GLY A 93 9.84 8.57 2.56
C GLY A 93 10.16 7.35 1.70
N GLU A 94 10.76 6.31 2.25
CA GLU A 94 10.80 5.00 1.60
C GLU A 94 9.40 4.37 1.56
N ARG A 95 9.15 3.53 0.55
CA ARG A 95 7.95 2.70 0.46
C ARG A 95 8.26 1.31 0.93
N PHE A 96 7.56 0.83 1.95
CA PHE A 96 7.72 -0.53 2.46
C PHE A 96 6.39 -1.28 2.46
N ALA A 97 6.48 -2.61 2.32
CA ALA A 97 5.31 -3.47 2.34
C ALA A 97 4.93 -3.82 3.79
N ILE A 98 3.62 -3.82 4.06
CA ILE A 98 3.00 -4.50 5.18
C ILE A 98 2.25 -5.69 4.58
N VAL A 99 2.69 -6.90 4.93
CA VAL A 99 2.13 -8.17 4.51
C VAL A 99 1.66 -8.91 5.75
N GLY A 100 0.54 -9.62 5.68
CA GLY A 100 0.06 -10.40 6.81
C GLY A 100 -1.20 -11.20 6.50
N VAL A 101 -1.76 -11.77 7.56
CA VAL A 101 -3.01 -12.52 7.51
C VAL A 101 -3.82 -12.21 8.76
N LEU A 102 -5.12 -12.01 8.60
CA LEU A 102 -6.11 -11.86 9.66
C LEU A 102 -7.24 -12.89 9.43
N PRO A 103 -7.08 -14.15 9.85
CA PRO A 103 -7.97 -15.25 9.46
C PRO A 103 -9.41 -15.16 9.99
N SER A 104 -9.73 -14.19 10.84
CA SER A 104 -11.08 -13.95 11.34
C SER A 104 -11.95 -13.13 10.38
N VAL A 105 -11.40 -12.60 9.28
CA VAL A 105 -12.15 -11.81 8.29
C VAL A 105 -12.34 -12.54 6.96
N ASP A 106 -13.50 -12.31 6.36
CA ASP A 106 -13.83 -12.79 5.02
C ASP A 106 -13.10 -12.00 3.92
N ALA A 107 -12.92 -12.61 2.76
CA ALA A 107 -12.43 -11.93 1.56
C ALA A 107 -13.33 -10.74 1.18
N GLY A 108 -12.72 -9.63 0.75
CA GLY A 108 -13.43 -8.38 0.48
C GLY A 108 -13.58 -7.45 1.70
N THR A 109 -13.25 -7.92 2.92
CA THR A 109 -13.28 -7.06 4.12
C THR A 109 -12.25 -5.93 4.02
N VAL A 110 -12.65 -4.70 4.34
CA VAL A 110 -11.76 -3.53 4.32
C VAL A 110 -11.08 -3.39 5.68
N LEU A 111 -9.79 -3.67 5.71
CA LEU A 111 -8.94 -3.56 6.89
C LEU A 111 -8.28 -2.18 6.98
N GLN A 112 -8.12 -1.70 8.20
CA GLN A 112 -7.49 -0.44 8.53
C GLN A 112 -6.05 -0.69 9.01
N ILE A 113 -5.08 0.02 8.45
CA ILE A 113 -3.74 0.07 9.03
C ILE A 113 -3.75 1.06 10.20
N GLN A 114 -3.22 0.67 11.34
CA GLN A 114 -3.00 1.57 12.46
C GLN A 114 -1.52 1.74 12.76
N VAL A 115 -1.18 2.93 13.23
CA VAL A 115 0.16 3.30 13.67
C VAL A 115 0.11 3.76 15.12
N LYS A 116 1.16 3.48 15.89
CA LYS A 116 1.37 4.00 17.23
C LYS A 116 2.75 4.62 17.33
N ASP A 117 2.79 5.86 17.80
CA ASP A 117 4.01 6.65 17.98
C ASP A 117 4.49 6.51 19.43
N GLY A 118 5.63 5.83 19.65
CA GLY A 118 6.14 5.51 20.99
C GLY A 118 5.09 4.82 21.87
N ASP A 119 4.82 5.39 23.05
CA ASP A 119 3.80 4.91 23.99
C ASP A 119 2.39 5.47 23.78
N GLY A 120 2.19 6.28 22.73
CA GLY A 120 0.92 6.97 22.43
C GLY A 120 -0.30 6.07 22.15
N PRO A 121 -1.46 6.66 21.82
CA PRO A 121 -2.61 5.89 21.35
C PRO A 121 -2.32 5.19 20.02
N TRP A 122 -3.22 4.28 19.63
CA TRP A 122 -3.28 3.78 18.25
C TRP A 122 -4.10 4.76 17.41
N ASP A 123 -3.49 5.27 16.34
CA ASP A 123 -4.12 6.14 15.36
C ASP A 123 -4.31 5.42 14.03
N ASP A 124 -5.35 5.80 13.28
CA ASP A 124 -5.56 5.28 11.93
C ASP A 124 -4.54 5.88 10.96
N PHE A 125 -3.75 5.02 10.32
CA PHE A 125 -2.88 5.43 9.22
C PHE A 125 -3.75 5.63 7.96
N PRO A 126 -3.49 6.63 7.09
CA PRO A 126 -4.37 6.96 5.96
C PRO A 126 -4.24 5.99 4.76
N VAL A 127 -4.16 4.68 5.04
CA VAL A 127 -4.17 3.58 4.07
C VAL A 127 -5.04 2.45 4.62
N THR A 128 -5.92 1.94 3.77
CA THR A 128 -6.69 0.71 3.99
C THR A 128 -6.22 -0.38 3.04
N VAL A 129 -6.52 -1.63 3.36
CA VAL A 129 -6.23 -2.80 2.50
C VAL A 129 -7.44 -3.73 2.49
N THR A 130 -7.73 -4.34 1.35
CA THR A 130 -8.81 -5.34 1.25
C THR A 130 -8.24 -6.73 1.53
N ALA A 131 -8.88 -7.46 2.44
CA ALA A 131 -8.56 -8.86 2.69
C ALA A 131 -8.85 -9.71 1.44
N ARG A 132 -7.91 -10.60 1.10
CA ARG A 132 -8.06 -11.65 0.08
C ARG A 132 -8.58 -12.93 0.77
N ASP A 133 -8.72 -14.00 0.00
CA ASP A 133 -9.09 -15.31 0.55
C ASP A 133 -8.13 -15.74 1.69
N GLY A 134 -8.70 -16.41 2.70
CA GLY A 134 -7.99 -16.76 3.95
C GLY A 134 -7.66 -15.58 4.87
N GLY A 135 -8.18 -14.37 4.60
CA GLY A 135 -7.90 -13.17 5.38
C GLY A 135 -6.50 -12.59 5.11
N SER A 136 -5.83 -13.01 4.04
CA SER A 136 -4.50 -12.55 3.67
C SER A 136 -4.52 -11.12 3.10
N PHE A 137 -3.49 -10.32 3.35
CA PHE A 137 -3.41 -8.95 2.87
C PHE A 137 -1.98 -8.50 2.60
N GLU A 138 -1.84 -7.55 1.70
CA GLU A 138 -0.58 -6.90 1.33
C GLU A 138 -0.88 -5.47 0.90
N THR A 139 -0.08 -4.53 1.38
CA THR A 139 -0.18 -3.12 1.01
C THR A 139 1.17 -2.43 1.18
N LYS A 140 1.43 -1.38 0.38
CA LYS A 140 2.67 -0.60 0.45
C LYS A 140 2.38 0.76 1.07
N ILE A 141 3.03 1.06 2.19
CA ILE A 141 2.88 2.34 2.88
C ILE A 141 4.10 3.23 2.69
N TYR A 142 3.90 4.54 2.87
CA TYR A 142 4.91 5.58 2.70
C TYR A 142 4.77 6.58 3.87
N THR A 143 5.87 6.94 4.51
CA THR A 143 5.88 7.97 5.55
C THR A 143 7.25 8.61 5.68
N SER A 144 7.29 9.95 5.74
CA SER A 144 8.48 10.74 6.05
C SER A 144 8.61 11.12 7.52
N ARG A 145 7.61 10.80 8.37
CA ARG A 145 7.67 11.00 9.82
C ARG A 145 8.65 10.00 10.43
N THR A 146 9.76 10.52 10.94
CA THR A 146 10.88 9.74 11.53
C THR A 146 10.60 9.26 12.96
N GLY A 147 11.43 8.34 13.44
CA GLY A 147 11.38 7.75 14.78
C GLY A 147 10.93 6.29 14.79
N GLU A 148 10.89 5.71 15.99
CA GLU A 148 10.33 4.37 16.22
C GLU A 148 8.79 4.41 16.22
N ARG A 149 8.17 3.56 15.40
CA ARG A 149 6.72 3.48 15.24
C ARG A 149 6.29 2.03 15.23
N LYS A 150 5.09 1.76 15.73
CA LYS A 150 4.49 0.42 15.70
C LYS A 150 3.34 0.39 14.70
N PHE A 151 3.27 -0.64 13.88
CA PHE A 151 2.21 -0.84 12.90
C PHE A 151 1.43 -2.11 13.20
N ARG A 152 0.11 -2.06 13.03
CA ARG A 152 -0.78 -3.23 13.06
C ARG A 152 -1.89 -3.07 12.03
N VAL A 153 -2.59 -4.16 11.72
CA VAL A 153 -3.80 -4.14 10.89
C VAL A 153 -4.99 -4.58 11.73
N ILE A 154 -6.13 -3.89 11.57
CA ILE A 154 -7.36 -4.11 12.34
C ILE A 154 -8.59 -4.14 11.42
N ASP A 155 -9.54 -5.04 11.69
CA ASP A 155 -10.91 -4.86 11.23
C ASP A 155 -11.67 -3.93 12.18
N LYS A 156 -12.20 -2.83 11.64
CA LYS A 156 -12.97 -1.86 12.45
C LYS A 156 -14.40 -2.34 12.77
N ALA A 157 -14.89 -3.39 12.10
CA ALA A 157 -16.20 -3.96 12.38
C ALA A 157 -16.18 -4.96 13.55
N SER A 158 -15.27 -5.94 13.56
CA SER A 158 -15.12 -6.90 14.67
C SER A 158 -14.22 -6.39 15.81
N GLY A 159 -13.21 -5.58 15.49
CA GLY A 159 -12.13 -5.19 16.41
C GLY A 159 -10.93 -6.13 16.40
N ASP A 160 -10.96 -7.21 15.62
CA ASP A 160 -9.84 -8.16 15.48
C ASP A 160 -8.63 -7.47 14.84
N ASN A 161 -7.44 -7.82 15.33
CA ASN A 161 -6.20 -7.20 14.89
C ASN A 161 -5.04 -8.19 14.85
N THR A 162 -4.05 -7.87 14.01
CA THR A 162 -2.78 -8.57 13.97
C THR A 162 -1.88 -8.16 15.14
N PRO A 163 -0.83 -8.96 15.46
CA PRO A 163 0.30 -8.49 16.25
C PRO A 163 0.89 -7.18 15.68
N ASP A 164 1.52 -6.38 16.54
CA ASP A 164 2.25 -5.18 16.13
C ASP A 164 3.68 -5.50 15.67
N ILE A 165 4.15 -4.76 14.65
CA ILE A 165 5.56 -4.76 14.23
C ILE A 165 6.18 -3.38 14.53
N PRO A 166 7.36 -3.31 15.17
CA PRO A 166 8.14 -2.09 15.25
C PRO A 166 8.80 -1.80 13.89
N VAL A 167 8.86 -0.53 13.51
CA VAL A 167 9.57 -0.02 12.33
C VAL A 167 10.23 1.30 12.71
N THR A 168 11.52 1.41 12.45
CA THR A 168 12.31 2.63 12.63
C THR A 168 12.32 3.41 11.31
N ILE A 169 11.99 4.70 11.33
CA ILE A 169 12.07 5.55 10.14
C ILE A 169 13.17 6.59 10.36
N GLY A 170 14.24 6.51 9.55
CA GLY A 170 15.46 7.32 9.70
C GLY A 170 16.57 6.68 10.55
#